data_AF-A0A7X9C4T9-F1
#
_entry.id   AF-A0A7X9C4T9-F1
#
_cell.length_a   1.000
_cell.length_b   1.000
_cell.length_c   1.000
_cell.angle_alpha   90.00
_cell.angle_beta   90.00
_cell.angle_gamma   90.00
#
_symmetry.space_group_name_H-M   'P 1'
#
loop_
_entity.id
_entity.type
_entity.pdbx_description
1 polymer ?
#
loop_
_entity_poly.entity_id
_entity_poly.type
_entity_poly.pdbx_seq_one_letter_code
_entity_poly.pdbx_strand_id
1 'polypeptide(L)'
;MSVIDIQPKDKLTIFSINGIAATSKDEITVEKIEESRIIFKRGRKRALYSMPFPFTNDRLVFKGHNIILKTDFEHFGNTFCGNACYNLGGLPASEMRIFIDTKNINKNFDKYAHILCMTNDIDKPEILYPELTSHHAVIDRIKRREY
;
A
#
# COMPACT_ATOMS: atom_id res chain seq x y z
N MET A 1 21.18 4.92 9.10
CA MET A 1 19.76 5.30 9.01
C MET A 1 19.56 5.96 7.66
N SER A 2 18.91 5.29 6.70
CA SER A 2 18.58 5.92 5.42
C SER A 2 17.50 6.96 5.68
N VAL A 3 17.86 8.24 5.52
CA VAL A 3 16.93 9.36 5.68
C VAL A 3 15.90 9.26 4.57
N ILE A 4 14.64 9.01 4.93
CA ILE A 4 13.54 9.15 3.98
C ILE A 4 13.42 10.65 3.71
N ASP A 5 13.81 11.10 2.51
CA ASP A 5 13.76 12.51 2.10
C ASP A 5 12.31 12.93 1.89
N ILE A 6 11.66 13.36 2.97
CA ILE A 6 10.33 13.97 2.98
C ILE A 6 10.48 15.37 3.56
N GLN A 7 9.76 16.31 2.97
CA GLN A 7 9.77 17.71 3.34
C GLN A 7 8.33 18.23 3.50
N PRO A 8 8.11 19.30 4.28
CA PRO A 8 6.84 20.00 4.27
C PRO A 8 6.39 20.35 2.84
N LYS A 9 5.09 20.28 2.60
CA LYS A 9 4.40 20.41 1.30
C LYS A 9 4.53 19.23 0.35
N ASP A 10 5.31 18.21 0.69
CA ASP A 10 5.31 16.97 -0.10
C ASP A 10 3.94 16.33 -0.14
N LYS A 11 3.60 15.82 -1.32
CA LYS A 11 2.43 15.00 -1.56
C LYS A 11 2.84 13.54 -1.47
N LEU A 12 2.08 12.75 -0.72
CA LEU A 12 2.33 11.31 -0.57
C LEU A 12 1.02 10.54 -0.79
N THR A 13 1.14 9.35 -1.37
CA THR A 13 0.09 8.34 -1.37
C THR A 13 0.54 7.17 -0.50
N ILE A 14 -0.33 6.74 0.41
CA ILE A 14 -0.06 5.69 1.39
C ILE A 14 -1.08 4.58 1.22
N PHE A 15 -0.59 3.33 1.13
CA PHE A 15 -1.43 2.14 1.26
C PHE A 15 -1.16 1.43 2.58
N SER A 16 -2.24 1.01 3.24
CA SER A 16 -2.23 0.29 4.51
C SER A 16 -3.40 -0.67 4.58
N ILE A 17 -3.39 -1.58 5.56
CA ILE A 17 -4.55 -2.39 5.91
C ILE A 17 -5.32 -1.67 7.03
N ASN A 18 -6.62 -1.47 6.84
CA ASN A 18 -7.48 -0.78 7.81
C ASN A 18 -8.10 -1.75 8.83
N GLY A 19 -8.91 -1.22 9.75
CA GLY A 19 -9.54 -1.99 10.84
C GLY A 19 -10.54 -3.07 10.40
N ILE A 20 -10.95 -3.10 9.14
CA ILE A 20 -11.80 -4.16 8.56
C ILE A 20 -11.00 -5.13 7.67
N ALA A 21 -9.68 -5.17 7.84
CA ALA A 21 -8.76 -6.01 7.07
C ALA A 21 -8.79 -5.76 5.56
N ALA A 22 -9.18 -4.54 5.13
CA ALA A 22 -9.21 -4.14 3.72
C ALA A 22 -8.08 -3.16 3.40
N THR A 23 -7.69 -3.12 2.12
CA THR A 23 -6.68 -2.15 1.66
C THR A 23 -7.28 -0.75 1.63
N SER A 24 -6.61 0.20 2.29
CA SER A 24 -6.95 1.62 2.24
C SER A 24 -5.88 2.41 1.51
N LYS A 25 -6.30 3.44 0.77
CA LYS A 25 -5.43 4.40 0.11
C LYS A 25 -5.68 5.80 0.66
N ASP A 26 -4.60 6.44 1.08
CA ASP A 26 -4.61 7.79 1.63
C ASP A 26 -3.71 8.73 0.83
N GLU A 27 -4.29 9.81 0.33
CA GLU A 27 -3.54 10.91 -0.27
C GLU A 27 -3.38 12.04 0.73
N ILE A 28 -2.13 12.33 1.06
CA ILE A 28 -1.78 13.26 2.13
C ILE A 28 -0.83 14.35 1.62
N THR A 29 -0.93 15.53 2.22
CA THR A 29 0.06 16.59 2.05
C THR A 29 0.74 16.82 3.39
N VAL A 30 2.07 16.69 3.43
CA VAL A 30 2.87 16.89 4.63
C VAL A 30 2.83 18.36 5.01
N GLU A 31 2.44 18.67 6.24
CA GLU A 31 2.44 20.04 6.76
C GLU A 31 3.69 20.28 7.60
N LYS A 32 4.06 19.31 8.43
CA LYS A 32 5.20 19.39 9.34
C LYS A 32 5.77 18.00 9.61
N ILE A 33 7.07 17.94 9.84
CA ILE A 33 7.77 16.74 10.29
C ILE A 33 8.29 17.03 11.69
N GLU A 34 7.97 16.15 12.63
CA GLU A 34 8.48 16.15 13.99
C GLU A 34 9.29 14.87 14.21
N GLU A 35 10.01 14.80 15.33
CA GLU A 35 10.98 13.73 15.59
C GLU A 35 10.40 12.31 15.48
N SER A 36 9.14 12.10 15.90
CA SER A 36 8.48 10.78 15.92
C SER A 36 7.21 10.69 15.08
N ARG A 37 6.84 11.75 14.35
CA ARG A 37 5.59 11.80 13.58
C ARG A 37 5.62 12.81 12.45
N ILE A 38 4.83 12.53 11.41
CA ILE A 38 4.46 13.55 10.42
C ILE A 38 3.07 14.09 10.74
N ILE A 39 2.89 15.39 10.57
CA ILE A 39 1.61 16.09 10.60
C ILE A 39 1.21 16.39 9.16
N PHE A 40 -0.03 16.07 8.80
CA PHE A 40 -0.48 16.14 7.40
C PHE A 40 -1.96 16.50 7.27
N LYS A 41 -2.34 16.95 6.07
CA LYS A 41 -3.73 17.08 5.62
C LYS A 41 -4.09 15.89 4.74
N ARG A 42 -5.32 15.39 4.84
CA ARG A 42 -5.85 14.32 3.99
C ARG A 42 -6.83 14.89 2.97
N GLY A 43 -6.52 14.73 1.68
CA GLY A 43 -7.30 15.32 0.59
C GLY A 43 -7.50 16.83 0.74
N ARG A 44 -8.75 17.30 0.58
CA ARG A 44 -9.12 18.74 0.71
C ARG A 44 -9.58 19.13 2.13
N LYS A 45 -9.46 18.25 3.13
CA LYS A 45 -9.94 18.51 4.48
C LYS A 45 -9.03 19.52 5.20
N ARG A 46 -9.64 20.40 6.02
CA ARG A 46 -8.91 21.37 6.86
C ARG A 46 -8.24 20.75 8.08
N ALA A 47 -8.78 19.64 8.57
CA ALA A 47 -8.28 18.95 9.75
C ALA A 47 -6.85 18.44 9.54
N LEU A 48 -6.02 18.60 10.57
CA LEU A 48 -4.68 18.04 10.63
C LEU A 48 -4.74 16.66 11.29
N TYR A 49 -3.99 15.73 10.73
CA TYR A 49 -3.82 14.37 11.23
C TYR A 49 -2.34 14.12 11.49
N SER A 50 -2.05 13.07 12.24
CA SER A 50 -0.68 12.65 12.51
C SER A 50 -0.51 11.16 12.31
N MET A 51 0.70 10.74 11.95
CA MET A 51 1.09 9.33 11.92
C MET A 51 2.56 9.16 12.32
N PRO A 52 2.95 7.97 12.81
CA PRO A 52 4.33 7.69 13.21
C PRO A 52 5.34 7.96 12.08
N PHE A 53 6.49 8.51 12.46
CA PHE A 53 7.64 8.72 11.58
C PHE A 53 8.94 8.34 12.32
N PRO A 54 9.84 7.52 11.73
CA PRO A 54 9.73 6.85 10.44
C PRO A 54 8.48 5.98 10.31
N PHE A 55 8.04 5.73 9.07
CA PHE A 55 6.83 4.94 8.84
C PHE A 55 6.98 3.53 9.41
N THR A 56 5.87 2.98 9.90
CA THR A 56 5.75 1.59 10.34
C THR A 56 5.91 0.63 9.16
N ASN A 57 6.22 -0.63 9.47
CA ASN A 57 6.53 -1.67 8.46
C ASN A 57 5.31 -2.17 7.66
N ASP A 58 4.13 -1.65 7.94
CA ASP A 58 2.84 -2.03 7.37
C ASP A 58 2.28 -0.98 6.39
N ARG A 59 3.12 -0.05 5.91
CA ARG A 59 2.70 1.02 5.00
C ARG A 59 3.54 1.05 3.74
N LEU A 60 2.91 0.91 2.58
CA LEU A 60 3.53 1.34 1.33
C LEU A 60 3.38 2.84 1.21
N VAL A 61 4.46 3.55 0.88
CA VAL A 61 4.47 5.01 0.79
C VAL A 61 5.10 5.42 -0.53
N PHE A 62 4.42 6.27 -1.28
CA PHE A 62 4.86 6.76 -2.58
C PHE A 62 4.81 8.29 -2.61
N LYS A 63 5.73 8.90 -3.37
CA LYS A 63 5.69 10.35 -3.66
C LYS A 63 4.61 10.65 -4.71
N GLY A 64 3.91 11.77 -4.52
CA GLY A 64 2.85 12.25 -5.38
C GLY A 64 1.44 11.89 -4.87
N HIS A 65 0.45 12.53 -5.48
CA HIS A 65 -0.96 12.10 -5.45
C HIS A 65 -1.30 11.48 -6.81
N ASN A 66 -2.44 10.81 -6.90
CA ASN A 66 -2.95 10.16 -8.11
C ASN A 66 -1.95 9.16 -8.71
N ILE A 67 -1.24 8.41 -7.86
CA ILE A 67 -0.38 7.35 -8.36
C ILE A 67 -1.24 6.26 -9.03
N ILE A 68 -0.63 5.55 -9.97
CA ILE A 68 -1.32 4.59 -10.84
C ILE A 68 -1.93 3.39 -10.10
N LEU A 69 -1.38 3.04 -8.93
CA LEU A 69 -1.90 1.97 -8.10
C LEU A 69 -3.28 2.32 -7.53
N LYS A 70 -4.14 1.31 -7.52
CA LYS A 70 -5.52 1.37 -7.03
C LYS A 70 -5.71 0.38 -5.91
N THR A 71 -6.64 0.68 -5.00
CA THR A 71 -7.26 -0.34 -4.15
C THR A 71 -8.14 -1.26 -5.01
N ASP A 72 -8.47 -2.44 -4.51
CA ASP A 72 -9.52 -3.30 -5.06
C ASP A 72 -10.85 -2.56 -5.25
N PHE A 73 -11.24 -1.71 -4.29
CA PHE A 73 -12.45 -0.89 -4.40
C PHE A 73 -12.40 0.07 -5.59
N GLU A 74 -11.29 0.78 -5.79
CA GLU A 74 -11.09 1.66 -6.95
C GLU A 74 -10.97 0.90 -8.28
N HIS A 75 -10.42 -0.32 -8.25
CA HIS A 75 -10.18 -1.14 -9.43
C HIS A 75 -11.46 -1.81 -9.95
N PHE A 76 -12.28 -2.37 -9.05
CA PHE A 76 -13.54 -3.04 -9.39
C PHE A 76 -14.78 -2.15 -9.26
N GLY A 77 -14.63 -0.96 -8.68
CA GLY A 77 -15.66 0.08 -8.69
C GLY A 77 -16.79 -0.06 -7.66
N ASN A 78 -16.76 -1.06 -6.77
CA ASN A 78 -17.60 -1.14 -5.55
C ASN A 78 -17.31 -2.38 -4.66
N THR A 79 -16.19 -3.09 -4.87
CA THR A 79 -15.90 -4.35 -4.16
C THR A 79 -14.58 -4.24 -3.41
N PHE A 80 -14.56 -4.67 -2.15
CA PHE A 80 -13.32 -4.78 -1.38
C PHE A 80 -13.19 -6.17 -0.78
N CYS A 81 -11.95 -6.65 -0.66
CA CYS A 81 -11.58 -7.91 -0.06
C CYS A 81 -11.05 -7.65 1.37
N GLY A 82 -11.83 -8.03 2.38
CA GLY A 82 -11.44 -7.99 3.79
C GLY A 82 -10.57 -9.18 4.19
N ASN A 83 -9.40 -9.33 3.56
CA ASN A 83 -8.57 -10.53 3.63
C ASN A 83 -7.18 -10.28 4.26
N ALA A 84 -6.96 -9.11 4.85
CA ALA A 84 -5.69 -8.68 5.46
C ALA A 84 -4.47 -8.70 4.52
N CYS A 85 -4.69 -8.74 3.21
CA CYS A 85 -3.68 -8.58 2.16
C CYS A 85 -3.79 -7.19 1.52
N TYR A 86 -2.70 -6.70 0.95
CA TYR A 86 -2.70 -5.50 0.12
C TYR A 86 -3.23 -5.89 -1.26
N ASN A 87 -4.54 -5.73 -1.47
CA ASN A 87 -5.23 -5.98 -2.72
C ASN A 87 -5.07 -4.74 -3.61
N LEU A 88 -4.05 -4.76 -4.47
CA LEU A 88 -3.68 -3.64 -5.32
C LEU A 88 -4.04 -3.91 -6.78
N GLY A 89 -4.60 -2.92 -7.47
CA GLY A 89 -4.88 -2.96 -8.90
C GLY A 89 -4.24 -1.79 -9.64
N GLY A 90 -4.64 -1.59 -10.90
CA GLY A 90 -4.20 -0.48 -11.75
C GLY A 90 -2.95 -0.73 -12.60
N LEU A 91 -2.22 -1.82 -12.38
CA LEU A 91 -1.08 -2.27 -13.20
C LEU A 91 -1.09 -3.80 -13.34
N PRO A 92 -0.54 -4.36 -14.42
CA PRO A 92 -0.18 -5.78 -14.48
C PRO A 92 0.84 -6.16 -13.40
N ALA A 93 0.88 -7.42 -12.95
CA ALA A 93 1.72 -7.85 -11.83
C ALA A 93 3.22 -7.56 -12.03
N SER A 94 3.76 -7.80 -13.23
CA SER A 94 5.17 -7.53 -13.55
C SER A 94 5.52 -6.04 -13.40
N GLU A 95 4.66 -5.15 -13.90
CA GLU A 95 4.84 -3.70 -13.81
C GLU A 95 4.61 -3.19 -12.39
N MET A 96 3.63 -3.76 -11.68
CA MET A 96 3.32 -3.42 -10.29
C MET A 96 4.51 -3.71 -9.38
N ARG A 97 5.14 -4.89 -9.53
CA ARG A 97 6.33 -5.26 -8.77
C ARG A 97 7.45 -4.25 -8.98
N ILE A 98 7.77 -3.94 -10.24
CA ILE A 98 8.79 -2.94 -10.58
C ILE A 98 8.45 -1.58 -9.97
N PHE A 99 7.19 -1.15 -10.06
CA PHE A 99 6.73 0.11 -9.48
C PHE A 99 6.92 0.14 -7.96
N ILE A 100 6.48 -0.89 -7.25
CA ILE A 100 6.60 -0.96 -5.79
C ILE A 100 8.07 -0.98 -5.36
N ASP A 101 8.89 -1.83 -5.97
CA ASP A 101 10.31 -2.00 -5.61
C ASP A 101 11.11 -0.72 -5.84
N THR A 102 10.78 0.04 -6.90
CA THR A 102 11.52 1.25 -7.28
C THR A 102 10.96 2.53 -6.67
N LYS A 103 9.66 2.60 -6.38
CA LYS A 103 8.99 3.85 -5.96
C LYS A 103 8.56 3.87 -4.49
N ASN A 104 8.51 2.73 -3.80
CA ASN A 104 8.21 2.72 -2.38
C ASN A 104 9.34 3.39 -1.59
N ILE A 105 9.02 4.52 -0.95
CA ILE A 105 9.99 5.28 -0.16
C ILE A 105 10.09 4.78 1.29
N ASN A 106 9.14 3.95 1.75
CA ASN A 106 9.21 3.36 3.07
C ASN A 106 10.13 2.13 3.09
N LYS A 107 11.36 2.32 3.58
CA LYS A 107 12.36 1.26 3.70
C LYS A 107 12.10 0.26 4.84
N ASN A 108 11.17 0.58 5.75
CA ASN A 108 10.79 -0.33 6.83
C ASN A 108 9.71 -1.33 6.41
N PHE A 109 9.12 -1.17 5.22
CA PHE A 109 8.04 -2.06 4.78
C PHE A 109 8.54 -3.50 4.65
N ASP A 110 7.88 -4.44 5.35
CA ASP A 110 8.29 -5.85 5.37
C ASP A 110 7.15 -6.81 4.98
N LYS A 111 5.97 -6.28 4.64
CA LYS A 111 4.76 -7.05 4.31
C LYS A 111 4.65 -7.39 2.83
N TYR A 112 5.77 -7.48 2.11
CA TYR A 112 5.80 -7.76 0.67
C TYR A 112 5.08 -9.07 0.31
N ALA A 113 5.24 -10.11 1.12
CA ALA A 113 4.60 -11.41 0.92
C ALA A 113 3.05 -11.37 1.02
N HIS A 114 2.47 -10.26 1.47
CA HIS A 114 1.02 -10.08 1.62
C HIS A 114 0.43 -9.18 0.51
N ILE A 115 1.21 -8.84 -0.52
CA ILE A 115 0.72 -8.05 -1.65
C ILE A 115 0.14 -8.96 -2.71
N LEU A 116 -1.13 -8.69 -3.07
CA LEU A 116 -1.87 -9.34 -4.14
C LEU A 116 -2.11 -8.33 -5.26
N CYS A 117 -1.79 -8.74 -6.49
CA CYS A 117 -2.15 -8.01 -7.68
C CYS A 117 -3.56 -8.44 -8.14
N MET A 118 -4.50 -7.52 -8.06
CA MET A 118 -5.88 -7.71 -8.50
C MET A 118 -5.93 -7.64 -10.02
N THR A 119 -6.23 -8.78 -10.64
CA THR A 119 -6.44 -8.89 -12.09
C THR A 119 -7.84 -8.38 -12.47
N ASN A 120 -8.32 -8.68 -13.67
CA ASN A 120 -9.71 -8.39 -14.05
C ASN A 120 -10.72 -9.35 -13.40
N ASP A 121 -10.24 -10.44 -12.77
CA ASP A 121 -11.06 -11.46 -12.09
C ASP A 121 -10.74 -11.41 -10.59
N ILE A 122 -11.71 -10.96 -9.78
CA ILE A 122 -11.53 -10.78 -8.33
C ILE A 122 -11.23 -12.11 -7.60
N ASP A 123 -11.66 -13.24 -8.15
CA ASP A 123 -11.45 -14.56 -7.56
C ASP A 123 -10.08 -15.16 -7.90
N LYS A 124 -9.31 -14.50 -8.76
CA LYS A 124 -7.99 -14.90 -9.23
C LYS A 124 -6.97 -13.76 -9.12
N PRO A 125 -6.68 -13.30 -7.89
CA PRO A 125 -5.55 -12.41 -7.67
C PRO A 125 -4.23 -13.15 -7.89
N GLU A 126 -3.22 -12.43 -8.37
CA GLU A 126 -1.85 -12.95 -8.52
C GLU A 126 -1.01 -12.60 -7.29
N ILE A 127 -0.18 -13.54 -6.82
CA ILE A 127 0.79 -13.27 -5.75
C ILE A 127 1.94 -12.46 -6.35
N LEU A 128 2.20 -11.27 -5.83
CA LEU A 128 3.20 -10.38 -6.42
C LEU A 128 4.65 -10.81 -6.14
N TYR A 129 4.87 -11.41 -4.97
CA TYR A 129 6.17 -11.90 -4.51
C TYR A 129 6.08 -13.40 -4.12
N PRO A 130 5.87 -14.30 -5.10
CA PRO A 130 5.63 -15.72 -4.84
C PRO A 130 6.80 -16.43 -4.16
N GLU A 131 8.02 -15.93 -4.38
CA GLU A 131 9.25 -16.43 -3.76
C GLU A 131 9.34 -16.17 -2.25
N LEU A 132 8.56 -15.23 -1.72
CA LEU A 132 8.56 -14.93 -0.30
C LEU A 132 7.69 -15.93 0.47
N THR A 133 8.16 -16.28 1.66
CA THR A 133 7.41 -17.12 2.60
C THR A 133 6.36 -16.29 3.30
N SER A 134 5.15 -16.83 3.37
CA SER A 134 4.03 -16.27 4.12
C SER A 134 3.32 -17.44 4.79
N HIS A 135 2.74 -17.19 5.97
CA HIS A 135 1.82 -18.11 6.65
C HIS A 135 0.39 -17.57 6.62
N HIS A 136 0.13 -16.65 5.69
CA HIS A 136 -1.17 -16.02 5.54
C HIS A 136 -2.12 -16.95 4.77
N ALA A 137 -3.23 -17.34 5.40
CA ALA A 137 -4.14 -18.36 4.86
C ALA A 137 -4.62 -18.12 3.42
N VAL A 138 -4.81 -16.85 3.04
CA VAL A 138 -5.20 -16.47 1.67
C VAL A 138 -4.08 -16.74 0.67
N ILE A 139 -2.84 -16.39 1.02
CA ILE A 139 -1.66 -16.63 0.18
C ILE A 139 -1.43 -18.13 0.04
N ASP A 140 -1.50 -18.87 1.14
CA ASP A 140 -1.36 -20.34 1.13
C ASP A 140 -2.42 -21.01 0.26
N ARG A 141 -3.67 -20.51 0.32
CA ARG A 141 -4.76 -21.01 -0.52
C ARG A 141 -4.52 -20.75 -2.01
N ILE A 142 -3.99 -19.58 -2.38
CA ILE A 142 -3.67 -19.26 -3.78
C ILE A 142 -2.54 -20.17 -4.27
N LYS A 143 -1.44 -20.30 -3.51
CA LYS A 143 -0.33 -21.20 -3.86
C LYS A 143 -0.82 -22.63 -4.10
N ARG A 144 -1.74 -23.15 -3.27
CA ARG A 144 -2.31 -24.51 -3.43
C ARG A 144 -3.24 -24.69 -4.64
N ARG A 145 -3.74 -23.62 -5.26
CA ARG A 145 -4.55 -23.71 -6.49
C ARG A 145 -3.70 -23.82 -7.76
N GLU A 146 -2.44 -23.40 -7.67
CA GLU A 146 -1.50 -23.40 -8.79
C GLU A 146 -0.72 -24.72 -8.93
N TYR A 147 -0.84 -25.61 -7.94
CA TYR A 147 -0.30 -26.99 -7.94
C TYR A 147 -1.43 -28.01 -8.00
#